data_AF-A0A1Y4S5V4-F1
#
_entry.id   AF-A0A1Y4S5V4-F1
#
_cell.length_a   1.000
_cell.length_b   1.000
_cell.length_c   1.000
_cell.angle_alpha   90.00
_cell.angle_beta   90.00
_cell.angle_gamma   90.00
#
_symmetry.space_group_name_H-M   'P 1'
#
loop_
_entity.id
_entity.type
_entity.pdbx_description
1 polymer ?
#
loop_
_entity_poly.entity_id
_entity_poly.type
_entity_poly.pdbx_seq_one_letter_code
_entity_poly.pdbx_strand_id
1 'polypeptide(L)'
;MSKKGEIKAFNAPGSKTKAESIDVSYLERNIVLDFSFPYLFYFVNFNDFTNKFRTPKQYIEYFDYMHKILFASLSKTKCKNLFDRRDENFRKHSHVISDSKQINLIKNIIKSLYIANGLPEGKADSWIEQNIGDAYLWQIGLANEYGRVIGYFQENIFKIILFDPHHLIYKTEKGSIRKYKDVSTFTFFPDKIKRFTFPKKCIRCGATEKLNSRFDDAVIKKEIYICDNCLLEILDYK
;
A
#
# COMPACT_ATOMS: atom_id res chain seq x y z
N MET A 1 31.86 22.13 -15.79
CA MET A 1 30.58 22.86 -15.64
C MET A 1 29.44 21.88 -15.89
N SER A 2 28.86 21.32 -14.83
CA SER A 2 27.74 20.36 -14.94
C SER A 2 26.42 21.14 -14.90
N LYS A 3 25.59 20.97 -15.94
CA LYS A 3 24.28 21.60 -16.07
C LYS A 3 23.38 21.12 -14.93
N LYS A 4 23.00 22.01 -14.02
CA LYS A 4 21.92 21.79 -13.04
C LYS A 4 20.63 21.55 -13.82
N GLY A 5 20.14 20.31 -13.83
CA GLY A 5 18.79 20.02 -14.28
C GLY A 5 17.81 20.54 -13.24
N GLU A 6 16.94 21.46 -13.64
CA GLU A 6 15.80 21.90 -12.82
C GLU A 6 14.86 20.72 -12.61
N ILE A 7 14.84 20.17 -11.40
CA ILE A 7 13.77 19.27 -10.96
C ILE A 7 12.61 20.18 -10.55
N LYS A 8 11.63 20.36 -11.44
CA LYS A 8 10.34 20.92 -11.06
C LYS A 8 9.76 20.01 -9.99
N ALA A 9 9.66 20.50 -8.75
CA ALA A 9 8.73 19.94 -7.80
C ALA A 9 7.36 19.86 -8.50
N PHE A 10 6.70 18.70 -8.44
CA PHE A 10 5.41 18.48 -9.08
C PHE A 10 4.31 19.26 -8.34
N ASN A 11 4.35 20.59 -8.47
CA ASN A 11 3.12 21.38 -8.51
C ASN A 11 2.50 21.17 -9.89
N ALA A 12 1.17 21.06 -9.92
CA ALA A 12 0.36 20.74 -11.09
C ALA A 12 0.78 21.52 -12.36
N PRO A 13 0.58 20.95 -13.57
CA PRO A 13 0.64 21.75 -14.79
C PRO A 13 -0.50 22.79 -14.75
N GLY A 14 -0.17 24.02 -14.36
CA GLY A 14 -1.07 25.17 -14.38
C GLY A 14 -1.24 25.93 -13.05
N SER A 15 -0.71 25.47 -11.92
CA SER A 15 -0.84 26.23 -10.66
C SER A 15 0.25 27.30 -10.53
N LYS A 16 -0.14 28.57 -10.62
CA LYS A 16 0.68 29.70 -10.18
C LYS A 16 0.59 29.82 -8.65
N THR A 17 1.33 28.99 -7.93
CA THR A 17 1.54 29.18 -6.49
C THR A 17 2.88 29.84 -6.23
N LYS A 18 2.89 30.79 -5.28
CA LYS A 18 4.08 31.51 -4.82
C LYS A 18 5.20 30.51 -4.48
N ALA A 19 6.41 30.83 -4.92
CA ALA A 19 7.60 30.01 -4.71
C ALA A 19 8.00 30.01 -3.22
N GLU A 20 7.36 29.15 -2.44
CA GLU A 20 7.97 28.64 -1.22
C GLU A 20 9.08 27.66 -1.63
N SER A 21 10.25 27.78 -1.00
CA SER A 21 11.36 26.86 -1.22
C SER A 21 10.94 25.47 -0.76
N ILE A 22 10.58 24.60 -1.71
CA ILE A 22 10.23 23.21 -1.43
C ILE A 22 11.50 22.51 -0.95
N ASP A 23 11.48 21.99 0.28
CA ASP A 23 12.55 21.10 0.75
C ASP A 23 12.51 19.83 -0.10
N VAL A 24 13.49 19.69 -0.99
CA VAL A 24 13.64 18.51 -1.86
C VAL A 24 14.55 17.45 -1.24
N SER A 25 15.00 17.61 0.01
CA SER A 25 15.84 16.64 0.70
C SER A 25 15.17 15.26 0.83
N TYR A 26 13.84 15.21 0.86
CA TYR A 26 13.09 13.96 0.91
C TYR A 26 13.32 13.06 -0.31
N LEU A 27 13.75 13.62 -1.46
CA LEU A 27 14.07 12.84 -2.66
C LEU A 27 15.24 11.87 -2.43
N GLU A 28 16.15 12.19 -1.52
CA GLU A 28 17.27 11.31 -1.15
C GLU A 28 16.93 10.31 -0.04
N ARG A 29 15.76 10.45 0.60
CA ARG A 29 15.29 9.53 1.63
C ARG A 29 14.66 8.29 1.00
N ASN A 30 14.71 7.18 1.73
CA ASN A 30 14.00 5.97 1.36
C ASN A 30 12.50 6.14 1.58
N ILE A 31 11.72 5.40 0.80
CA ILE A 31 10.25 5.40 0.95
C ILE A 31 9.89 4.72 2.26
N VAL A 32 9.07 5.41 3.05
CA VAL A 32 8.45 4.87 4.26
C VAL A 32 7.01 4.50 3.92
N LEU A 33 6.58 3.32 4.35
CA LEU A 33 5.20 2.88 4.17
C LEU A 33 4.39 3.18 5.40
N ASP A 34 3.26 3.86 5.22
CA ASP A 34 2.35 4.24 6.30
C ASP A 34 1.02 3.50 6.15
N PHE A 35 0.73 2.67 7.15
CA PHE A 35 -0.48 1.84 7.27
C PHE A 35 -1.52 2.44 8.23
N SER A 36 -1.36 3.71 8.64
CA SER A 36 -2.18 4.35 9.67
C SER A 36 -3.60 4.69 9.24
N PHE A 37 -3.96 4.50 7.95
CA PHE A 37 -5.32 4.71 7.50
C PHE A 37 -6.28 3.79 8.30
N PRO A 38 -7.25 4.34 9.07
CA PRO A 38 -8.02 3.56 10.04
C PRO A 38 -8.79 2.38 9.44
N TYR A 39 -9.20 2.51 8.18
CA TYR A 39 -10.02 1.50 7.49
C TYR A 39 -9.24 0.64 6.51
N LEU A 40 -7.91 0.69 6.53
CA LEU A 40 -7.07 0.02 5.54
C LEU A 40 -7.30 -1.51 5.50
N PHE A 41 -7.50 -2.12 6.66
CA PHE A 41 -7.70 -3.56 6.81
C PHE A 41 -9.19 -3.97 6.85
N TYR A 42 -10.11 -3.02 6.64
CA TYR A 42 -11.53 -3.31 6.61
C TYR A 42 -11.94 -3.80 5.24
N PHE A 43 -12.90 -4.71 5.22
CA PHE A 43 -13.45 -5.22 3.98
C PHE A 43 -14.62 -4.38 3.49
N VAL A 44 -14.63 -4.11 2.19
CA VAL A 44 -15.67 -3.33 1.53
C VAL A 44 -16.17 -4.05 0.29
N ASN A 45 -17.48 -3.95 0.07
CA ASN A 45 -18.11 -4.25 -1.20
C ASN A 45 -18.76 -2.94 -1.67
N PHE A 46 -18.30 -2.40 -2.79
CA PHE A 46 -18.82 -1.16 -3.35
C PHE A 46 -18.96 -1.29 -4.86
N ASN A 47 -20.19 -1.32 -5.36
CA ASN A 47 -20.49 -1.69 -6.75
C ASN A 47 -19.77 -3.02 -7.09
N ASP A 48 -18.94 -3.02 -8.13
CA ASP A 48 -18.16 -4.19 -8.56
C ASP A 48 -16.79 -4.31 -7.87
N PHE A 49 -16.46 -3.41 -6.94
CA PHE A 49 -15.21 -3.47 -6.19
C PHE A 49 -15.39 -4.28 -4.90
N THR A 50 -14.42 -5.15 -4.62
CA THR A 50 -14.22 -5.74 -3.30
C THR A 50 -12.74 -5.95 -3.02
N ASN A 51 -12.34 -5.81 -1.76
CA ASN A 51 -11.01 -6.20 -1.27
C ASN A 51 -11.06 -7.49 -0.43
N LYS A 52 -12.18 -8.21 -0.44
CA LYS A 52 -12.33 -9.50 0.26
C LYS A 52 -11.60 -10.60 -0.47
N PHE A 53 -10.94 -11.49 0.27
CA PHE A 53 -10.29 -12.67 -0.29
C PHE A 53 -11.25 -13.86 -0.29
N ARG A 54 -11.12 -14.77 -1.27
CA ARG A 54 -11.98 -15.97 -1.33
C ARG A 54 -11.63 -16.95 -0.22
N THR A 55 -10.35 -17.03 0.15
CA THR A 55 -9.85 -17.93 1.18
C THR A 55 -8.86 -17.23 2.11
N PRO A 56 -8.70 -17.71 3.36
CA PRO A 56 -7.65 -17.23 4.24
C PRO A 56 -6.25 -17.39 3.64
N LYS A 57 -6.01 -18.46 2.87
CA LYS A 57 -4.74 -18.70 2.16
C LYS A 57 -4.40 -17.53 1.22
N GLN A 58 -5.36 -17.07 0.42
CA GLN A 58 -5.14 -15.93 -0.49
C GLN A 58 -4.83 -14.64 0.25
N TYR A 59 -5.50 -14.39 1.39
CA TYR A 59 -5.17 -13.25 2.25
C TYR A 59 -3.72 -13.33 2.72
N ILE A 60 -3.30 -14.48 3.26
CA ILE A 60 -1.93 -14.68 3.77
C ILE A 60 -0.91 -14.51 2.65
N GLU A 61 -1.16 -15.11 1.49
CA GLU A 61 -0.29 -14.98 0.32
C GLU A 61 -0.16 -13.52 -0.11
N TYR A 62 -1.27 -12.78 -0.22
CA TYR A 62 -1.24 -11.35 -0.55
C TYR A 62 -0.37 -10.54 0.41
N PHE A 63 -0.53 -10.74 1.72
CA PHE A 63 0.28 -10.03 2.73
C PHE A 63 1.74 -10.50 2.77
N ASP A 64 2.01 -11.79 2.54
CA ASP A 64 3.38 -12.31 2.41
C ASP A 64 4.09 -11.70 1.20
N TYR A 65 3.38 -11.57 0.08
CA TYR A 65 3.91 -10.90 -1.11
C TYR A 65 4.06 -9.40 -0.93
N MET A 66 3.13 -8.71 -0.26
CA MET A 66 3.35 -7.32 0.14
C MET A 66 4.62 -7.18 0.98
N HIS A 67 4.83 -8.05 1.97
CA HIS A 67 6.03 -7.99 2.78
C HIS A 67 7.30 -8.26 1.94
N LYS A 68 7.31 -9.32 1.14
CA LYS A 68 8.48 -9.74 0.34
C LYS A 68 8.81 -8.78 -0.80
N ILE A 69 7.81 -8.18 -1.43
CA ILE A 69 7.99 -7.34 -2.62
C ILE A 69 7.90 -5.87 -2.23
N LEU A 70 6.78 -5.43 -1.67
CA LEU A 70 6.53 -4.01 -1.38
C LEU A 70 7.52 -3.50 -0.32
N PHE A 71 7.66 -4.19 0.82
CA PHE A 71 8.49 -3.66 1.91
C PHE A 71 9.96 -3.76 1.53
N ALA A 72 10.39 -4.92 1.01
CA ALA A 72 11.79 -5.12 0.66
C ALA A 72 12.26 -4.19 -0.48
N SER A 73 11.40 -3.89 -1.47
CA SER A 73 11.75 -2.99 -2.57
C SER A 73 11.62 -1.52 -2.19
N LEU A 74 10.48 -1.08 -1.63
CA LEU A 74 10.24 0.33 -1.38
C LEU A 74 11.11 0.89 -0.24
N SER A 75 11.33 0.13 0.84
CA SER A 75 12.15 0.60 1.97
C SER A 75 13.63 0.83 1.61
N LYS A 76 14.08 0.27 0.48
CA LYS A 76 15.43 0.47 -0.08
C LYS A 76 15.43 1.42 -1.28
N THR A 77 14.27 1.82 -1.75
CA THR A 77 14.11 2.71 -2.90
C THR A 77 14.08 4.15 -2.40
N LYS A 78 15.00 4.97 -2.90
CA LYS A 78 14.97 6.42 -2.69
C LYS A 78 13.80 7.05 -3.45
N CYS A 79 13.17 8.07 -2.89
CA CYS A 79 12.04 8.74 -3.52
C CYS A 79 12.36 9.26 -4.92
N LYS A 80 13.57 9.80 -5.15
CA LYS A 80 13.99 10.23 -6.49
C LYS A 80 13.87 9.14 -7.56
N ASN A 81 14.04 7.88 -7.19
CA ASN A 81 14.00 6.75 -8.12
C ASN A 81 12.56 6.42 -8.57
N LEU A 82 11.54 6.77 -7.78
CA LEU A 82 10.14 6.69 -8.23
C LEU A 82 9.88 7.60 -9.44
N PHE A 83 10.58 8.73 -9.48
CA PHE A 83 10.43 9.78 -10.47
C PHE A 83 11.45 9.67 -11.61
N ASP A 84 12.50 8.85 -11.42
CA ASP A 84 13.52 8.59 -12.43
C ASP A 84 12.97 7.61 -13.47
N ARG A 85 12.90 8.07 -14.72
CA ARG A 85 12.27 7.33 -15.83
C ARG A 85 13.03 6.08 -16.26
N ARG A 86 14.21 5.82 -15.69
CA ARG A 86 15.15 4.77 -16.09
C ARG A 86 14.86 3.39 -15.48
N ASP A 87 14.02 3.28 -14.44
CA ASP A 87 13.59 1.99 -13.89
C ASP A 87 12.26 1.55 -14.52
N GLU A 88 12.36 0.80 -15.62
CA GLU A 88 11.18 0.36 -16.39
C GLU A 88 10.32 -0.66 -15.66
N ASN A 89 10.92 -1.53 -14.83
CA ASN A 89 10.17 -2.58 -14.15
C ASN A 89 9.34 -2.01 -13.01
N PHE A 90 9.88 -1.04 -12.28
CA PHE A 90 9.12 -0.35 -11.25
C PHE A 90 7.97 0.48 -11.86
N ARG A 91 8.19 1.20 -12.97
CA ARG A 91 7.13 2.02 -13.61
C ARG A 91 5.99 1.22 -14.21
N LYS A 92 6.24 0.01 -14.72
CA LYS A 92 5.19 -0.84 -15.31
C LYS A 92 4.06 -1.14 -14.32
N HIS A 93 4.39 -1.22 -13.04
CA HIS A 93 3.45 -1.59 -11.99
C HIS A 93 3.19 -0.47 -10.97
N SER A 94 3.99 0.60 -10.98
CA SER A 94 3.90 1.71 -10.05
C SER A 94 3.79 3.04 -10.76
N HIS A 95 2.63 3.70 -10.68
CA HIS A 95 2.40 4.98 -11.34
C HIS A 95 1.25 5.77 -10.72
N VAL A 96 1.24 7.07 -11.04
CA VAL A 96 0.15 7.99 -10.73
C VAL A 96 -1.13 7.54 -11.43
N ILE A 97 -2.23 7.51 -10.67
CA ILE A 97 -3.58 7.30 -11.18
C ILE A 97 -4.09 8.65 -11.72
N SER A 98 -4.18 8.78 -13.04
CA SER A 98 -4.63 10.02 -13.69
C SER A 98 -6.08 9.97 -14.20
N ASP A 99 -6.68 8.78 -14.25
CA ASP A 99 -8.06 8.62 -14.72
C ASP A 99 -9.06 9.08 -13.66
N SER A 100 -9.87 10.09 -13.99
CA SER A 100 -10.83 10.69 -13.06
C SER A 100 -11.92 9.72 -12.59
N LYS A 101 -12.31 8.73 -13.41
CA LYS A 101 -13.29 7.71 -13.00
C LYS A 101 -12.69 6.80 -11.93
N GLN A 102 -11.42 6.44 -12.06
CA GLN A 102 -10.72 5.60 -11.07
C GLN A 102 -10.49 6.36 -9.76
N ILE A 103 -10.07 7.63 -9.85
CA ILE A 103 -9.93 8.51 -8.68
C ILE A 103 -11.28 8.62 -7.94
N ASN A 104 -12.37 8.88 -8.67
CA ASN A 104 -13.70 8.98 -8.08
C ASN A 104 -14.17 7.65 -7.47
N LEU A 105 -13.88 6.51 -8.12
CA LEU A 105 -14.16 5.20 -7.56
C LEU A 105 -13.43 4.98 -6.22
N ILE A 106 -12.15 5.31 -6.15
CA ILE A 106 -11.35 5.20 -4.91
C ILE A 106 -11.95 6.09 -3.80
N LYS A 107 -12.25 7.35 -4.11
CA LYS A 107 -12.89 8.29 -3.16
C LYS A 107 -14.22 7.73 -2.65
N ASN A 108 -15.06 7.17 -3.52
CA ASN A 108 -16.34 6.57 -3.13
C ASN A 108 -16.19 5.28 -2.30
N ILE A 109 -15.17 4.46 -2.57
CA ILE A 109 -14.84 3.31 -1.73
C ILE A 109 -14.47 3.76 -0.31
N ILE A 110 -13.67 4.81 -0.18
CA ILE A 110 -13.30 5.39 1.12
C ILE A 110 -14.55 5.91 1.86
N LYS A 111 -15.44 6.63 1.17
CA LYS A 111 -16.73 7.04 1.75
C LYS A 111 -17.54 5.85 2.26
N SER A 112 -17.63 4.79 1.45
CA SER A 112 -18.33 3.56 1.82
C SER A 112 -17.72 2.90 3.05
N LEU A 113 -16.39 2.89 3.19
CA LEU A 113 -15.69 2.39 4.38
C LEU A 113 -16.06 3.21 5.64
N TYR A 114 -16.12 4.54 5.56
CA TYR A 114 -16.53 5.38 6.69
C TYR A 114 -17.98 5.11 7.10
N ILE A 115 -18.89 5.09 6.12
CA ILE A 115 -20.33 4.85 6.35
C ILE A 115 -20.56 3.46 6.96
N ALA A 116 -19.91 2.43 6.42
CA ALA A 116 -20.00 1.05 6.93
C ALA A 116 -19.49 0.92 8.37
N ASN A 117 -18.66 1.85 8.83
CA ASN A 117 -18.14 1.92 10.19
C ASN A 117 -18.86 2.96 11.07
N GLY A 118 -20.08 3.36 10.69
CA GLY A 118 -20.95 4.19 11.52
C GLY A 118 -20.55 5.67 11.59
N LEU A 119 -19.67 6.14 10.71
CA LEU A 119 -19.32 7.55 10.63
C LEU A 119 -20.20 8.31 9.63
N PRO A 120 -20.54 9.58 9.92
CA PRO A 120 -21.22 10.45 8.95
C PRO A 120 -20.39 10.63 7.67
N GLU A 121 -21.07 10.73 6.52
CA GLU A 121 -20.42 10.93 5.22
C GLU A 121 -19.48 12.16 5.22
N GLY A 122 -19.87 13.26 5.88
CA GLY A 122 -19.05 14.47 5.97
C GLY A 122 -17.68 14.26 6.62
N LYS A 123 -17.50 13.22 7.44
CA LYS A 123 -16.16 12.86 7.96
C LYS A 123 -15.27 12.23 6.89
N ALA A 124 -15.84 11.44 5.99
CA ALA A 124 -15.10 10.88 4.87
C ALA A 124 -14.67 11.98 3.90
N ASP A 125 -15.57 12.91 3.57
CA ASP A 125 -15.27 14.05 2.71
C ASP A 125 -14.16 14.93 3.30
N SER A 126 -14.27 15.28 4.58
CA SER A 126 -13.25 16.05 5.28
C SER A 126 -11.89 15.35 5.25
N TRP A 127 -11.88 14.03 5.48
CA TRP A 127 -10.64 13.27 5.44
C TRP A 127 -10.05 13.22 4.03
N ILE A 128 -10.87 12.95 3.00
CA ILE A 128 -10.44 12.93 1.60
C ILE A 128 -9.85 14.28 1.20
N GLU A 129 -10.48 15.38 1.57
CA GLU A 129 -9.97 16.72 1.26
C GLU A 129 -8.62 17.00 1.95
N GLN A 130 -8.52 16.69 3.25
CA GLN A 130 -7.30 16.92 4.04
C GLN A 130 -6.11 16.06 3.61
N ASN A 131 -6.37 14.83 3.13
CA ASN A 131 -5.34 13.83 2.91
C ASN A 131 -5.05 13.59 1.43
N ILE A 132 -6.10 13.56 0.61
CA ILE A 132 -6.00 13.29 -0.83
C ILE A 132 -6.09 14.59 -1.62
N GLY A 133 -6.94 15.55 -1.25
CA GLY A 133 -7.09 16.89 -1.84
C GLY A 133 -6.45 17.06 -3.23
N ASP A 134 -5.35 17.81 -3.26
CA ASP A 134 -4.49 18.06 -4.43
C ASP A 134 -3.38 17.01 -4.64
N ALA A 135 -3.28 16.01 -3.76
CA ALA A 135 -2.28 14.95 -3.86
C ALA A 135 -2.58 14.00 -5.02
N TYR A 136 -1.51 13.56 -5.69
CA TYR A 136 -1.61 12.51 -6.68
C TYR A 136 -1.82 11.15 -5.99
N LEU A 137 -2.87 10.45 -6.39
CA LEU A 137 -3.04 9.03 -6.05
C LEU A 137 -2.06 8.20 -6.88
N TRP A 138 -1.48 7.19 -6.25
CA TRP A 138 -0.57 6.24 -6.87
C TRP A 138 -1.09 4.82 -6.70
N GLN A 139 -0.83 3.99 -7.70
CA GLN A 139 -0.85 2.54 -7.51
C GLN A 139 0.58 2.01 -7.43
N ILE A 140 0.78 0.96 -6.63
CA ILE A 140 2.00 0.14 -6.61
C ILE A 140 1.58 -1.32 -6.73
N GLY A 141 1.96 -1.96 -7.83
CA GLY A 141 1.58 -3.34 -8.14
C GLY A 141 2.44 -4.38 -7.43
N LEU A 142 1.82 -5.48 -7.04
CA LEU A 142 2.42 -6.60 -6.33
C LEU A 142 2.59 -7.78 -7.31
N ALA A 143 3.44 -7.60 -8.33
CA ALA A 143 3.49 -8.50 -9.48
C ALA A 143 2.11 -8.70 -10.16
N ASN A 144 2.05 -9.41 -11.29
CA ASN A 144 0.85 -9.46 -12.13
C ASN A 144 -0.35 -10.23 -11.52
N GLU A 145 -0.15 -10.94 -10.40
CA GLU A 145 -1.16 -11.85 -9.86
C GLU A 145 -1.62 -11.55 -8.43
N TYR A 146 -0.85 -10.76 -7.66
CA TYR A 146 -1.19 -10.44 -6.26
C TYR A 146 -1.75 -9.03 -6.11
N GLY A 147 -2.36 -8.45 -7.14
CA GLY A 147 -3.06 -7.18 -7.01
C GLY A 147 -2.14 -5.97 -6.90
N ARG A 148 -2.63 -4.97 -6.19
CA ARG A 148 -1.94 -3.69 -5.98
C ARG A 148 -2.33 -3.04 -4.67
N VAL A 149 -1.53 -2.07 -4.26
CA VAL A 149 -1.85 -1.13 -3.19
C VAL A 149 -2.05 0.26 -3.78
N ILE A 150 -3.01 1.00 -3.22
CA ILE A 150 -3.31 2.38 -3.58
C ILE A 150 -2.95 3.27 -2.41
N GLY A 151 -2.35 4.41 -2.71
CA GLY A 151 -1.98 5.40 -1.70
C GLY A 151 -1.66 6.75 -2.32
N TYR A 152 -1.11 7.62 -1.51
CA TYR A 152 -0.56 8.90 -1.94
C TYR A 152 0.73 9.19 -1.19
N PHE A 153 1.56 10.07 -1.74
CA PHE A 153 2.81 10.48 -1.10
C PHE A 153 2.63 11.78 -0.34
N GLN A 154 3.16 11.80 0.89
CA GLN A 154 3.50 13.01 1.61
C GLN A 154 5.01 12.97 1.86
N GLU A 155 5.77 13.78 1.11
CA GLU A 155 7.23 13.67 1.04
C GLU A 155 7.69 12.24 0.68
N ASN A 156 8.48 11.60 1.55
CA ASN A 156 8.95 10.22 1.38
C ASN A 156 8.04 9.16 1.99
N ILE A 157 6.88 9.55 2.50
CA ILE A 157 5.92 8.64 3.14
C ILE A 157 4.82 8.28 2.15
N PHE A 158 4.75 7.00 1.78
CA PHE A 158 3.65 6.44 1.01
C PHE A 158 2.52 6.01 1.95
N LYS A 159 1.46 6.80 2.00
CA LYS A 159 0.28 6.54 2.83
C LYS A 159 -0.68 5.63 2.09
N ILE A 160 -0.80 4.40 2.57
CA ILE A 160 -1.62 3.37 1.93
C ILE A 160 -3.06 3.53 2.42
N ILE A 161 -4.00 3.56 1.47
CA ILE A 161 -5.41 3.86 1.75
C ILE A 161 -6.34 2.73 1.28
N LEU A 162 -5.89 1.88 0.36
CA LEU A 162 -6.71 0.81 -0.18
C LEU A 162 -5.88 -0.35 -0.73
N PHE A 163 -6.29 -1.57 -0.43
CA PHE A 163 -5.82 -2.79 -1.09
C PHE A 163 -6.76 -3.15 -2.24
N ASP A 164 -6.20 -3.39 -3.42
CA ASP A 164 -6.94 -3.92 -4.58
C ASP A 164 -6.33 -5.27 -5.01
N PRO A 165 -6.59 -6.34 -4.22
CA PRO A 165 -6.05 -7.67 -4.49
C PRO A 165 -6.56 -8.29 -5.81
N HIS A 166 -7.68 -7.79 -6.35
CA HIS A 166 -8.38 -8.38 -7.49
C HIS A 166 -8.28 -7.55 -8.77
N HIS A 167 -7.50 -6.46 -8.75
CA HIS A 167 -7.35 -5.52 -9.86
C HIS A 167 -8.67 -4.87 -10.31
N LEU A 168 -9.63 -4.66 -9.41
CA LEU A 168 -10.98 -4.19 -9.73
C LEU A 168 -11.08 -2.67 -9.96
N ILE A 169 -10.10 -1.89 -9.52
CA ILE A 169 -10.05 -0.44 -9.83
C ILE A 169 -9.83 -0.19 -11.33
N TYR A 170 -9.13 -1.10 -12.01
CA TYR A 170 -8.80 -1.03 -13.44
C TYR A 170 -9.31 -2.29 -14.12
N LYS A 171 -10.57 -2.27 -14.55
CA LYS A 171 -11.13 -3.37 -15.32
C LYS A 171 -10.51 -3.38 -16.71
N THR A 172 -9.51 -4.25 -16.94
CA THR A 172 -9.07 -4.60 -18.29
C THR A 172 -9.91 -5.77 -18.80
N GLU A 173 -10.01 -5.96 -20.12
CA GLU A 173 -10.70 -7.12 -20.71
C GLU A 173 -10.14 -8.47 -20.23
N LYS A 174 -8.85 -8.53 -19.86
CA LYS A 174 -8.24 -9.72 -19.22
C LYS A 174 -8.60 -9.86 -17.73
N GLY A 175 -8.77 -8.75 -17.01
CA GLY A 175 -9.24 -8.72 -15.62
C GLY A 175 -10.73 -9.04 -15.47
N SER A 176 -11.55 -8.64 -16.45
CA SER A 176 -12.97 -9.00 -16.53
C SER A 176 -13.20 -10.47 -16.92
N ILE A 177 -12.20 -11.15 -17.53
CA ILE A 177 -12.21 -12.60 -17.80
C ILE A 177 -11.84 -13.42 -16.56
N ARG A 178 -11.14 -12.86 -15.56
CA ARG A 178 -11.10 -13.41 -14.18
C ARG A 178 -12.45 -13.19 -13.49
N LYS A 179 -13.54 -13.51 -14.21
CA LYS A 179 -14.93 -13.35 -13.81
C LYS A 179 -15.09 -13.93 -12.42
N TYR A 180 -15.52 -13.05 -11.52
CA TYR A 180 -16.36 -13.34 -10.37
C TYR A 180 -17.57 -14.18 -10.82
N LYS A 181 -17.34 -15.47 -11.06
CA LYS A 181 -18.35 -16.54 -11.06
C LYS A 181 -18.25 -17.21 -9.70
N ASP A 182 -18.75 -16.53 -8.69
CA ASP A 182 -19.49 -17.10 -7.54
C ASP A 182 -19.40 -16.15 -6.34
N VAL A 183 -20.57 -15.67 -5.94
CA VAL A 183 -20.81 -14.76 -4.81
C VAL A 183 -20.85 -15.55 -3.49
N SER A 184 -20.18 -16.70 -3.40
CA SER A 184 -19.87 -17.36 -2.12
C SER A 184 -18.67 -16.67 -1.45
N THR A 185 -18.81 -15.36 -1.29
CA THR A 185 -17.85 -14.49 -0.61
C THR A 185 -17.92 -14.82 0.87
N PHE A 186 -17.02 -15.66 1.36
CA PHE A 186 -16.87 -15.86 2.80
C PHE A 186 -16.43 -14.54 3.41
N THR A 187 -17.30 -13.92 4.20
CA THR A 187 -16.99 -12.78 5.05
C THR A 187 -15.94 -13.21 6.06
N PHE A 188 -14.68 -12.94 5.75
CA PHE A 188 -13.60 -13.01 6.70
C PHE A 188 -13.71 -11.78 7.61
N PHE A 189 -13.73 -11.99 8.92
CA PHE A 189 -13.66 -10.92 9.92
C PHE A 189 -12.30 -11.08 10.64
N PRO A 190 -11.43 -10.06 10.67
CA PRO A 190 -10.14 -10.11 11.37
C PRO A 190 -10.25 -10.57 12.84
N ASP A 191 -11.38 -10.26 13.48
CA ASP A 191 -11.76 -10.64 14.84
C ASP A 191 -12.01 -12.16 15.02
N LYS A 192 -12.17 -12.93 13.93
CA LYS A 192 -12.16 -14.41 13.95
C LYS A 192 -10.75 -15.01 13.88
N ILE A 193 -9.72 -14.19 13.70
CA ILE A 193 -8.29 -14.55 13.76
C ILE A 193 -7.80 -14.60 15.23
N LYS A 194 -8.62 -15.09 16.16
CA LYS A 194 -8.11 -15.49 17.48
C LYS A 194 -7.22 -16.75 17.41
N ARG A 195 -7.24 -17.47 16.28
CA ARG A 195 -6.50 -18.72 16.05
C ARG A 195 -5.70 -18.75 14.74
N PHE A 196 -5.24 -17.59 14.25
CA PHE A 196 -4.19 -17.61 13.23
C PHE A 196 -2.84 -17.61 13.93
N THR A 197 -2.21 -18.78 13.89
CA THR A 197 -0.80 -18.92 14.14
C THR A 197 -0.10 -18.39 12.89
N PHE A 198 0.63 -17.29 13.02
CA PHE A 198 1.57 -16.93 11.97
C PHE A 198 2.46 -18.16 11.70
N PRO A 199 2.75 -18.49 10.44
CA PRO A 199 3.72 -19.54 10.17
C PRO A 199 4.98 -19.19 10.96
N LYS A 200 5.55 -20.16 11.69
CA LYS A 200 6.82 -19.98 12.39
C LYS A 200 7.90 -19.74 11.34
N LYS A 201 8.07 -18.48 10.95
CA LYS A 201 9.04 -18.01 9.97
C LYS A 201 9.56 -16.65 10.39
N CYS A 202 10.79 -16.37 10.01
CA CYS A 202 11.44 -15.10 10.27
C CYS A 202 10.62 -13.98 9.63
N ILE A 203 10.17 -13.01 10.42
CA ILE A 203 9.38 -11.87 9.94
C ILE A 203 10.15 -11.07 8.90
N ARG A 204 11.48 -11.06 8.96
CA ARG A 204 12.33 -10.27 8.06
C ARG A 204 12.64 -10.97 6.73
N CYS A 205 13.05 -12.24 6.76
CA CYS A 205 13.50 -12.96 5.56
C CYS A 205 12.64 -14.16 5.16
N GLY A 206 11.65 -14.54 5.97
CA GLY A 206 10.77 -15.67 5.71
C GLY A 206 11.37 -17.06 5.96
N ALA A 207 12.60 -17.16 6.47
CA ALA A 207 13.23 -18.43 6.83
C ALA A 207 12.39 -19.19 7.88
N THR A 208 12.21 -20.50 7.72
CA THR A 208 11.42 -21.35 8.62
C THR A 208 12.26 -22.11 9.64
N GLU A 209 13.59 -22.05 9.52
CA GLU A 209 14.56 -22.72 10.38
C GLU A 209 15.43 -21.69 11.10
N LYS A 210 16.03 -22.07 12.25
CA LYS A 210 16.92 -21.23 13.08
C LYS A 210 16.25 -19.92 13.53
N LEU A 211 15.04 -20.04 14.07
CA LEU A 211 14.27 -18.94 14.66
C LEU A 211 14.57 -18.88 16.16
N ASN A 212 15.28 -17.84 16.60
CA ASN A 212 15.80 -17.80 17.97
C ASN A 212 15.24 -16.65 18.80
N SER A 213 14.67 -15.61 18.18
CA SER A 213 14.03 -14.55 18.95
C SER A 213 12.55 -14.48 18.65
N ARG A 214 11.80 -14.55 19.74
CA ARG A 214 10.36 -14.35 19.82
C ARG A 214 10.13 -12.97 20.40
N PHE A 215 9.29 -12.17 19.74
CA PHE A 215 8.80 -10.92 20.28
C PHE A 215 7.28 -10.96 20.33
N ASP A 216 6.71 -10.29 21.32
CA ASP A 216 5.28 -10.01 21.32
C ASP A 216 5.08 -8.62 20.71
N ASP A 217 4.47 -8.59 19.53
CA ASP A 217 4.12 -7.33 18.89
C ASP A 217 2.93 -6.70 19.65
N ALA A 218 3.14 -5.49 20.19
CA ALA A 218 2.17 -4.81 21.04
C ALA A 218 0.90 -4.38 20.27
N VAL A 219 0.99 -4.20 18.95
CA VAL A 219 -0.11 -3.73 18.10
C VAL A 219 -1.02 -4.89 17.73
N ILE A 220 -0.44 -6.04 17.32
CA ILE A 220 -1.22 -7.21 16.92
C ILE A 220 -1.41 -8.25 18.04
N LYS A 221 -0.79 -8.05 19.21
CA LYS A 221 -0.80 -8.95 20.38
C LYS A 221 -0.46 -10.39 20.02
N LYS A 222 0.60 -10.60 19.23
CA LYS A 222 1.02 -11.92 18.74
C LYS A 222 2.53 -12.12 18.75
N GLU A 223 2.92 -13.38 18.86
CA GLU A 223 4.30 -13.83 18.72
C GLU A 223 4.78 -13.64 17.28
N ILE A 224 5.87 -12.91 17.11
CA ILE A 224 6.63 -12.80 15.86
C ILE A 224 8.01 -13.41 16.06
N TYR A 225 8.54 -14.04 15.00
CA TYR A 225 9.80 -14.78 15.05
C TYR A 225 10.83 -14.07 14.16
N ILE A 226 12.10 -14.01 14.59
CA ILE A 226 13.23 -13.60 13.75
C ILE A 226 14.32 -14.67 13.77
N CYS A 227 15.04 -14.84 12.65
CA CYS A 227 16.21 -15.72 12.60
C CYS A 227 17.47 -14.99 13.07
N ASP A 228 18.48 -15.76 13.51
CA ASP A 228 19.75 -15.23 14.03
C ASP A 228 20.40 -14.23 13.09
N ASN A 229 20.52 -14.57 11.81
CA ASN A 229 21.19 -13.70 10.84
C ASN A 229 20.49 -12.33 10.77
N CYS A 230 19.16 -12.34 10.74
CA CYS A 230 18.37 -11.12 10.73
C CYS A 230 18.40 -10.35 12.05
N LEU A 231 18.58 -11.03 13.18
CA LEU A 231 18.76 -10.40 14.49
C LEU A 231 20.15 -9.79 14.63
N LEU A 232 21.20 -10.53 14.28
CA LEU A 232 22.59 -10.07 14.28
C LEU A 232 22.73 -8.83 13.41
N GLU A 233 22.17 -8.84 12.20
CA GLU A 233 22.13 -7.65 11.35
C GLU A 233 21.41 -6.44 11.97
N ILE A 234 20.43 -6.65 12.87
CA ILE A 234 19.76 -5.55 13.60
C ILE A 234 20.63 -5.07 14.77
N LEU A 235 21.30 -5.99 15.46
CA LEU A 235 22.13 -5.71 16.62
C LEU A 235 23.48 -5.08 16.24
N ASP A 236 24.06 -5.50 15.13
CA ASP A 236 25.30 -4.95 14.54
C ASP A 236 25.09 -3.57 13.90
N TYR A 237 23.83 -3.11 13.79
CA TYR A 237 23.46 -1.77 13.33
C TYR A 237 23.36 -0.73 14.47
N LYS A 238 23.88 -1.06 15.66
CA LYS A 238 24.00 -0.12 16.79
C LYS A 238 25.43 0.39 16.95
#